data_AF-A0A371B1J2-F1
#
_entry.id   AF-A0A371B1J2-F1
#
_cell.length_a   1.000
_cell.length_b   1.000
_cell.length_c   1.000
_cell.angle_alpha   90.00
_cell.angle_beta   90.00
_cell.angle_gamma   90.00
#
_symmetry.space_group_name_H-M   'P 1'
#
loop_
_entity.id
_entity.type
_entity.pdbx_description
1 polymer ?
#
loop_
_entity_poly.entity_id
_entity_poly.type
_entity_poly.pdbx_seq_one_letter_code
_entity_poly.pdbx_strand_id
1 'polypeptide(L)' 'EELCAELTSAFLCAALGIVPTVRHADYLGSWLAVLRADNRAIFKAASHASKAADFLLAFVRESESSLARAA' A
#
# COMPACT_ATOMS: atom_id res chain seq x y z
N GLU A 1 9.48 8.36 -1.46
CA GLU A 1 9.35 6.89 -1.31
C GLU A 1 8.39 6.53 -0.18
N GLU A 2 8.45 7.20 0.97
CA GLU A 2 7.55 6.98 2.13
C GLU A 2 6.05 7.03 1.81
N LEU A 3 5.57 8.02 1.04
CA LEU A 3 4.15 8.11 0.63
C LEU A 3 3.67 6.86 -0.12
N CYS A 4 4.51 6.30 -0.98
CA CYS A 4 4.16 5.09 -1.72
C CYS A 4 4.06 3.88 -0.77
N ALA A 5 5.01 3.74 0.15
CA ALA A 5 5.01 2.65 1.13
C ALA A 5 3.80 2.71 2.07
N GLU A 6 3.43 3.91 2.53
CA GLU A 6 2.26 4.14 3.39
C GLU A 6 0.95 3.81 2.68
N LEU A 7 0.82 4.20 1.40
CA LEU A 7 -0.33 3.80 0.57
C LEU A 7 -0.36 2.29 0.32
N THR A 8 0.79 1.65 0.04
CA THR A 8 0.87 0.19 -0.11
C THR A 8 0.42 -0.52 1.17
N SER A 9 0.91 -0.08 2.33
CA SER A 9 0.49 -0.61 3.63
C SER A 9 -1.02 -0.43 3.84
N ALA A 10 -1.58 0.74 3.51
CA ALA A 10 -3.02 0.97 3.60
C ALA A 10 -3.84 0.01 2.72
N PHE A 11 -3.40 -0.22 1.47
CA PHE A 11 -4.08 -1.14 0.54
C PHE A 11 -4.02 -2.58 1.03
N LEU A 12 -2.87 -3.04 1.55
CA LEU A 12 -2.74 -4.36 2.14
C LEU A 12 -3.62 -4.52 3.37
N CYS A 13 -3.64 -3.53 4.26
CA CYS A 13 -4.51 -3.55 5.43
C CYS A 13 -5.98 -3.71 5.03
N ALA A 14 -6.43 -2.93 4.06
CA ALA A 14 -7.80 -3.03 3.54
C ALA A 14 -8.09 -4.41 2.91
N ALA A 15 -7.17 -4.94 2.11
CA ALA A 15 -7.34 -6.23 1.44
C ALA A 15 -7.33 -7.43 2.41
N LEU A 16 -6.56 -7.35 3.48
CA LEU A 16 -6.37 -8.44 4.45
C LEU A 16 -7.24 -8.29 5.70
N GLY A 17 -8.10 -7.27 5.77
CA GLY A 17 -8.94 -7.01 6.95
C GLY A 17 -8.15 -6.62 8.20
N ILE A 18 -6.94 -6.07 8.04
CA ILE A 18 -6.10 -5.62 9.15
C ILE A 18 -6.46 -4.18 9.49
N VAL A 19 -6.86 -3.96 10.75
CA VAL A 19 -7.04 -2.59 11.27
C VAL A 19 -5.66 -1.96 11.47
N PRO A 20 -5.34 -0.85 10.78
CA PRO A 20 -4.05 -0.21 10.97
C PRO A 20 -3.98 0.51 12.32
N THR A 21 -2.81 0.50 12.94
CA THR A 21 -2.50 1.43 14.03
C THR A 21 -2.12 2.79 13.45
N VAL A 22 -2.10 3.83 14.29
CA VAL A 22 -1.67 5.18 13.87
C VAL A 22 -0.29 5.11 13.22
N ARG A 23 -0.16 5.65 12.00
CA ARG A 23 1.09 5.74 11.26
C ARG A 23 1.65 7.16 11.29
N HIS A 24 2.97 7.25 11.22
CA HIS A 24 3.83 8.40 11.50
C HIS A 24 3.29 9.75 11.00
N ALA A 25 2.70 10.54 11.91
CA ALA A 25 2.14 11.86 11.58
C ALA A 25 3.22 12.86 11.09
N ASP A 26 4.48 12.61 11.41
CA ASP A 26 5.62 13.46 11.06
C ASP A 26 5.83 13.60 9.54
N TYR A 27 5.34 12.64 8.74
CA TYR A 27 5.45 12.69 7.27
C TYR A 27 4.38 13.53 6.58
N LEU A 28 3.33 13.96 7.30
CA LEU A 28 2.25 14.74 6.70
C LEU A 28 2.75 16.07 6.13
N GLY A 29 3.69 16.74 6.81
CA GLY A 29 4.27 17.99 6.35
C GLY A 29 5.03 17.84 5.02
N SER A 30 5.85 16.79 4.89
CA SER A 30 6.62 16.52 3.67
C SER A 30 5.71 16.15 2.50
N TRP A 31 4.66 15.36 2.74
CA TRP A 31 3.70 15.00 1.69
C TRP A 31 2.89 16.21 1.22
N LEU A 32 2.45 17.08 2.14
CA LEU A 32 1.74 18.31 1.76
C LEU A 32 2.60 19.20 0.85
N ALA A 33 3.90 19.31 1.10
CA ALA A 33 4.81 20.05 0.23
C ALA A 33 4.89 19.43 -1.18
N VAL A 34 5.03 18.11 -1.27
CA VAL A 34 5.06 17.37 -2.53
C VAL A 34 3.76 17.52 -3.31
N LEU A 35 2.61 17.38 -2.65
CA LEU A 35 1.29 17.46 -3.27
C LEU A 35 0.98 18.88 -3.77
N ARG A 36 1.47 19.91 -3.09
CA ARG A 36 1.35 21.30 -3.56
C ARG A 36 2.24 21.58 -4.78
N ALA A 37 3.40 20.94 -4.86
CA ALA A 37 4.33 21.10 -5.97
C ALA A 37 3.88 20.34 -7.23
N ASP A 38 3.23 19.18 -7.08
CA ASP A 38 2.73 18.36 -8.19
C ASP A 38 1.37 17.73 -7.85
N ASN A 39 0.30 18.27 -8.43
CA ASN A 39 -1.07 17.75 -8.27
C ASN A 39 -1.23 16.30 -8.77
N ARG A 40 -0.30 15.80 -9.60
CA ARG A 40 -0.30 14.41 -10.09
C ARG A 40 0.53 13.48 -9.21
N ALA A 41 1.25 13.99 -8.21
CA ALA A 41 2.09 13.17 -7.33
C ALA A 41 1.27 12.10 -6.59
N ILE A 42 0.05 12.43 -6.14
CA ILE A 42 -0.82 11.46 -5.48
C ILE A 42 -1.19 10.30 -6.40
N PHE A 43 -1.51 10.57 -7.67
CA PHE A 43 -1.90 9.54 -8.63
C PHE A 43 -0.70 8.65 -9.02
N LYS A 44 0.49 9.24 -9.16
CA LYS A 44 1.73 8.48 -9.40
C LYS A 44 2.02 7.57 -8.22
N ALA A 45 2.01 8.12 -6.99
CA ALA A 45 2.26 7.36 -5.78
C ALA A 45 1.24 6.23 -5.60
N ALA A 46 -0.05 6.50 -5.80
CA ALA A 46 -1.10 5.49 -5.75
C ALA A 46 -0.90 4.41 -6.81
N SER A 47 -0.55 4.76 -8.05
CA SER A 47 -0.31 3.78 -9.11
C SER A 47 0.85 2.84 -8.78
N HIS A 48 1.95 3.36 -8.24
CA HIS A 48 3.06 2.53 -7.75
C HIS A 48 2.65 1.68 -6.55
N ALA A 49 1.91 2.26 -5.61
CA ALA A 49 1.46 1.58 -4.41
C ALA A 49 0.52 0.41 -4.72
N SER A 50 -0.41 0.58 -5.66
CA SER A 50 -1.31 -0.47 -6.13
C SER A 50 -0.54 -1.64 -6.74
N LYS A 51 0.43 -1.37 -7.62
CA LYS A 51 1.27 -2.43 -8.22
C LYS A 51 2.05 -3.21 -7.16
N ALA A 52 2.59 -2.52 -6.15
CA ALA A 52 3.30 -3.16 -5.05
C ALA A 52 2.35 -4.02 -4.18
N ALA A 53 1.15 -3.52 -3.88
CA ALA A 53 0.16 -4.28 -3.13
C ALA A 53 -0.32 -5.51 -3.92
N ASP A 54 -0.63 -5.36 -5.21
CA ASP A 54 -1.04 -6.46 -6.08
C ASP A 54 0.02 -7.55 -6.17
N PHE A 55 1.30 -7.14 -6.31
CA PHE A 55 2.43 -8.07 -6.29
C PHE A 55 2.47 -8.89 -5.00
N LEU A 56 2.34 -8.25 -3.84
CA LEU A 56 2.37 -8.95 -2.54
C LEU A 56 1.14 -9.85 -2.35
N LEU A 57 -0.05 -9.41 -2.74
CA LEU A 57 -1.29 -10.18 -2.64
C LEU A 57 -1.29 -11.41 -3.57
N ALA A 58 -0.52 -11.39 -4.66
CA ALA A 58 -0.36 -12.56 -5.52
C ALA A 58 0.24 -13.76 -4.76
N PHE A 59 1.22 -13.53 -3.87
CA PHE A 59 1.83 -14.58 -3.05
C PHE A 59 0.86 -15.14 -1.99
N VAL A 60 -0.02 -14.29 -1.45
CA VAL A 60 -1.05 -14.75 -0.50
C VAL A 60 -2.00 -15.73 -1.19
N ARG A 61 -2.49 -15.39 -2.38
CA ARG A 61 -3.37 -16.25 -3.18
C ARG A 61 -2.70 -17.56 -3.59
N GLU A 62 -1.43 -17.51 -3.97
CA GLU A 62 -0.65 -18.70 -4.30
C GLU A 62 -0.49 -19.64 -3.08
N SER A 63 -0.22 -19.06 -1.91
CA SER A 63 -0.14 -19.80 -0.64
C SER A 63 -1.46 -20.46 -0.28
N GLU A 64 -2.58 -19.74 -0.34
CA GLU A 64 -3.92 -20.28 -0.09
C GLU A 64 -4.28 -21.42 -1.06
N SER A 65 -4.01 -21.24 -2.35
CA SER A 65 -4.21 -22.28 -3.38
C SER A 65 -3.37 -23.53 -3.12
N SER A 66 -2.11 -23.35 -2.68
CA SER A 66 -1.20 -24.46 -2.38
C SER A 66 -1.68 -25.25 -1.16
N LEU A 67 -2.13 -24.57 -0.10
CA LEU A 67 -2.71 -25.20 1.08
C LEU A 67 -3.99 -25.97 0.73
N ALA A 68 -4.88 -25.38 -0.07
CA ALA A 68 -6.13 -26.03 -0.49
C ALA A 68 -5.91 -27.29 -1.35
N ARG A 69 -4.80 -27.36 -2.10
CA ARG A 69 -4.43 -28.56 -2.89
C ARG A 69 -3.80 -29.67 -2.05
N ALA A 70 -3.25 -29.34 -0.89
CA ALA A 70 -2.57 -30.28 -0.01
C ALA A 70 -3.50 -30.93 1.04
N ALA A 71 -4.68 -30.34 1.27
CA ALA A 71 -5.74 -30.83 2.16
C ALA A 71 -6.69 -31.79 1.42
#